data_AF-A0A4Q3ERK9-F1
#
_entry.id   AF-A0A4Q3ERK9-F1
#
_cell.length_a   1.000
_cell.length_b   1.000
_cell.length_c   1.000
_cell.angle_alpha   90.00
_cell.angle_beta   90.00
_cell.angle_gamma   90.00
#
_symmetry.space_group_name_H-M   'P 1'
#
loop_
_entity.id
_entity.type
_entity.pdbx_description
1 polymer ?
#
loop_
_entity_poly.entity_id
_entity_poly.type
_entity_poly.pdbx_seq_one_letter_code
_entity_poly.pdbx_strand_id
1 'polypeptide(L)'
;MNSPDTSFIIQKTAAFVQQTLQNAESGHDWWHILRVWNNAKLIAQTEKVNLLIVELAALLHDIADSKFYNGDEEIGPKTAGDFLKSIEVNAETIEHVQQIIRYMSFKSGFDEAGFSSGEM
;
A
#
# COMPACT_ATOMS: atom_id res chain seq x y z
N MET A 1 24.08 17.69 -2.88
CA MET A 1 22.81 17.37 -2.19
C MET A 1 21.94 16.65 -3.22
N ASN A 2 22.11 15.34 -3.36
CA ASN A 2 21.29 14.58 -4.30
C ASN A 2 20.01 14.19 -3.55
N SER A 3 18.92 14.89 -3.82
CA SER A 3 17.60 14.37 -3.49
C SER A 3 17.50 13.00 -4.19
N PRO A 4 17.16 11.92 -3.48
CA PRO A 4 16.95 10.63 -4.15
C PRO A 4 15.90 10.83 -5.24
N ASP A 5 16.23 10.45 -6.48
CA ASP A 5 15.31 10.54 -7.60
C ASP A 5 14.01 9.83 -7.23
N THR A 6 12.91 10.58 -7.16
CA THR A 6 11.55 10.09 -6.93
C THR A 6 11.27 8.83 -7.75
N SER A 7 11.70 8.84 -9.02
CA SER A 7 11.58 7.71 -9.95
C SER A 7 12.32 6.46 -9.48
N PHE A 8 13.50 6.61 -8.86
CA PHE A 8 14.28 5.49 -8.35
C PHE A 8 13.60 4.83 -7.15
N ILE A 9 13.06 5.65 -6.24
CA ILE A 9 12.28 5.18 -5.08
C ILE A 9 11.08 4.35 -5.58
N ILE A 10 10.30 4.88 -6.52
CA ILE A 10 9.13 4.22 -7.09
C ILE A 10 9.51 2.89 -7.74
N GLN A 11 10.59 2.85 -8.53
CA GLN A 11 11.06 1.62 -9.17
C GLN A 11 11.50 0.57 -8.17
N LYS A 12 12.20 0.97 -7.10
CA LYS A 12 12.59 0.06 -6.01
C LYS A 12 11.37 -0.51 -5.31
N THR A 13 10.39 0.32 -4.99
CA THR A 13 9.14 -0.10 -4.36
C THR A 13 8.38 -1.07 -5.27
N ALA A 14 8.22 -0.74 -6.54
CA ALA A 14 7.56 -1.60 -7.53
C ALA A 14 8.24 -2.97 -7.66
N ALA A 15 9.57 -3.01 -7.71
CA ALA A 15 10.33 -4.26 -7.76
C ALA A 15 10.15 -5.08 -6.48
N PHE A 16 10.21 -4.44 -5.31
CA PHE A 16 9.98 -5.09 -4.02
C PHE A 16 8.59 -5.73 -3.94
N VAL A 17 7.55 -4.99 -4.35
CA VAL A 17 6.16 -5.48 -4.42
C VAL A 17 6.04 -6.65 -5.38
N GLN A 18 6.61 -6.54 -6.58
CA GLN A 18 6.58 -7.61 -7.57
C GLN A 18 7.27 -8.88 -7.04
N GLN A 19 8.42 -8.77 -6.37
CA GLN A 19 9.10 -9.92 -5.77
C GLN A 19 8.32 -10.53 -4.60
N THR A 20 7.69 -9.70 -3.78
CA THR A 20 6.87 -10.15 -2.65
C THR A 20 5.64 -10.91 -3.14
N LEU A 21 4.97 -10.36 -4.17
CA LEU A 21 3.81 -10.99 -4.80
C LEU A 21 4.16 -12.25 -5.60
N GLN A 22 5.35 -12.32 -6.21
CA GLN A 22 5.79 -13.54 -6.89
C GLN A 22 5.84 -14.75 -5.94
N ASN A 23 6.01 -14.51 -4.64
CA ASN A 23 6.04 -15.54 -3.61
C ASN A 23 4.68 -15.74 -2.92
N ALA A 24 3.68 -14.91 -3.25
CA ALA A 24 2.31 -15.00 -2.74
C ALA A 24 1.46 -15.92 -3.64
N GLU A 25 0.71 -16.83 -3.02
CA GLU A 25 -0.01 -17.90 -3.70
C GLU A 25 -1.19 -17.36 -4.55
N SER A 26 -1.03 -17.36 -5.88
CA SER A 26 -2.05 -17.41 -6.96
C SER A 26 -3.28 -16.49 -6.99
N GLY A 27 -3.48 -15.55 -6.07
CA GLY A 27 -4.65 -14.65 -6.06
C GLY A 27 -4.36 -13.14 -6.06
N HIS A 28 -3.11 -12.74 -5.84
CA HIS A 28 -2.68 -11.34 -5.77
C HIS A 28 -1.89 -10.97 -7.03
N ASP A 29 -2.60 -10.84 -8.15
CA ASP A 29 -1.97 -10.51 -9.42
C ASP A 29 -1.33 -9.13 -9.38
N TRP A 30 -0.05 -9.02 -9.72
CA TRP A 30 0.66 -7.76 -9.98
C TRP A 30 -0.16 -6.79 -10.86
N TRP A 31 -1.00 -7.34 -11.76
CA TRP A 31 -1.93 -6.59 -12.59
C TRP A 31 -3.00 -5.80 -11.82
N HIS A 32 -3.45 -6.30 -10.66
CA HIS A 32 -4.34 -5.57 -9.74
C HIS A 32 -3.64 -4.31 -9.25
N ILE A 33 -2.45 -4.46 -8.67
CA ILE A 33 -1.66 -3.34 -8.13
C ILE A 33 -1.32 -2.35 -9.25
N LEU A 34 -0.92 -2.84 -10.42
CA LEU A 34 -0.60 -2.00 -11.57
C LEU A 34 -1.80 -1.14 -11.99
N ARG A 35 -3.01 -1.70 -11.99
CA ARG A 35 -4.23 -0.95 -12.32
C ARG A 35 -4.54 0.12 -11.27
N VAL A 36 -4.47 -0.23 -9.99
CA VAL A 36 -4.69 0.71 -8.88
C VAL A 36 -3.66 1.83 -8.91
N TRP A 37 -2.38 1.51 -9.11
CA TRP A 37 -1.30 2.49 -9.21
C TRP A 37 -1.49 3.45 -10.38
N ASN A 38 -1.85 2.96 -11.58
CA ASN A 38 -2.13 3.84 -12.71
C ASN A 38 -3.32 4.78 -12.45
N ASN A 39 -4.40 4.29 -11.83
CA ASN A 39 -5.53 5.12 -11.45
C ASN A 39 -5.15 6.16 -10.39
N ALA A 40 -4.44 5.74 -9.34
CA ALA A 40 -3.98 6.63 -8.28
C ALA A 40 -3.07 7.73 -8.83
N LYS A 41 -2.17 7.37 -9.75
CA LYS A 41 -1.31 8.33 -10.46
C LYS A 41 -2.11 9.32 -11.31
N LEU A 42 -3.13 8.86 -12.03
CA LEU A 42 -3.97 9.73 -12.85
C LEU A 42 -4.75 10.73 -11.98
N ILE A 43 -5.32 10.27 -10.87
CA ILE A 43 -6.04 11.14 -9.91
C ILE A 43 -5.08 12.13 -9.24
N ALA A 44 -3.88 11.68 -8.88
CA ALA A 44 -2.86 12.54 -8.28
C ALA A 44 -2.32 13.62 -9.22
N GLN A 45 -2.45 13.45 -10.54
CA GLN A 45 -2.10 14.50 -11.50
C GLN A 45 -3.13 15.63 -11.54
N THR A 46 -4.39 15.33 -11.22
CA THR A 46 -5.47 16.34 -11.21
C THR A 46 -5.63 17.01 -9.85
N GLU A 47 -5.19 16.35 -8.78
CA GLU A 47 -5.31 16.84 -7.40
C GLU A 47 -4.00 17.49 -6.90
N LYS A 48 -4.11 18.40 -5.92
CA LYS A 48 -2.94 18.98 -5.22
C LYS A 48 -2.39 18.04 -4.15
N VAL A 49 -1.92 16.88 -4.58
CA VAL A 49 -1.33 15.85 -3.69
C VAL A 49 0.11 15.55 -4.08
N ASN A 50 0.85 14.94 -3.16
CA ASN A 50 2.21 14.51 -3.43
C ASN A 50 2.19 13.17 -4.18
N LEU A 51 2.51 13.22 -5.48
CA LEU A 51 2.55 12.05 -6.37
C LEU A 51 3.40 10.91 -5.79
N LEU A 52 4.57 11.20 -5.22
CA LEU A 52 5.43 10.20 -4.60
C LEU A 52 4.67 9.42 -3.52
N ILE A 53 4.04 10.13 -2.58
CA ILE A 53 3.33 9.53 -1.44
C ILE A 53 2.18 8.66 -1.93
N VAL A 54 1.40 9.16 -2.89
CA VAL A 54 0.24 8.45 -3.46
C VAL A 54 0.69 7.17 -4.16
N GLU A 55 1.74 7.24 -4.98
CA GLU A 55 2.25 6.09 -5.70
C GLU A 55 2.87 5.04 -4.75
N LEU A 56 3.61 5.48 -3.73
CA LEU A 56 4.16 4.58 -2.70
C LEU A 56 3.05 3.87 -1.92
N ALA A 57 2.03 4.61 -1.47
CA ALA A 57 0.89 4.02 -0.78
C ALA A 57 0.14 3.02 -1.67
N ALA A 58 -0.12 3.37 -2.94
CA ALA A 58 -0.79 2.47 -3.88
C ALA A 58 0.02 1.20 -4.19
N LEU A 59 1.35 1.27 -4.22
CA LEU A 59 2.20 0.09 -4.42
C LEU A 59 2.25 -0.79 -3.16
N LEU A 60 2.36 -0.18 -1.98
CA LEU A 60 2.60 -0.89 -0.72
C LEU A 60 1.32 -1.39 -0.02
N HIS A 61 0.13 -0.90 -0.40
CA HIS A 61 -1.13 -1.26 0.29
C HIS A 61 -1.43 -2.77 0.30
N ASP A 62 -1.08 -3.48 -0.77
CA ASP A 62 -1.39 -4.91 -0.91
C ASP A 62 -0.39 -5.79 -0.13
N ILE A 63 0.87 -5.35 0.04
CA ILE A 63 1.86 -6.03 0.90
C ILE A 63 1.44 -5.94 2.39
N ALA A 64 0.67 -4.91 2.74
CA ALA A 64 0.16 -4.70 4.08
C ALA A 64 -1.09 -5.53 4.41
N ASP A 65 -1.60 -6.33 3.48
CA ASP A 65 -2.78 -7.17 3.72
C ASP A 65 -2.47 -8.25 4.78
N SER A 66 -3.22 -8.19 5.88
CA SER A 66 -3.04 -8.99 7.11
C SER A 66 -3.10 -10.51 6.91
N LYS A 67 -3.43 -10.99 5.71
CA LYS A 67 -3.41 -12.43 5.37
C LYS A 67 -2.02 -13.05 5.45
N PHE A 68 -0.95 -12.27 5.28
CA PHE A 68 0.44 -12.77 5.38
C PHE A 68 0.99 -12.77 6.80
N TYR A 69 0.39 -12.01 7.72
CA TYR A 69 0.95 -11.71 9.03
C TYR A 69 0.04 -12.15 10.17
N ASN A 70 -0.69 -13.26 9.98
CA ASN A 70 -1.48 -13.90 11.04
C ASN A 70 -2.57 -12.99 11.64
N GLY A 71 -3.07 -12.01 10.87
CA GLY A 71 -4.08 -11.05 11.31
C GLY A 71 -3.55 -9.78 11.97
N ASP A 72 -2.23 -9.56 12.01
CA ASP A 72 -1.62 -8.42 12.70
C ASP A 72 -1.52 -7.19 11.78
N GLU A 73 -2.47 -6.28 11.93
CA GLU A 73 -2.64 -5.07 11.10
C GLU A 73 -1.51 -4.03 11.29
N GLU A 74 -0.70 -4.17 12.34
CA GLU A 74 0.45 -3.27 12.57
C GLU A 74 1.70 -3.69 11.79
N ILE A 75 1.76 -4.94 11.30
CA ILE A 75 2.93 -5.44 10.58
C ILE A 75 3.01 -4.84 9.17
N GLY A 76 1.88 -4.61 8.50
CA GLY A 76 1.83 -3.95 7.19
C GLY A 76 2.52 -2.58 7.13
N PRO A 77 2.08 -1.57 7.91
CA PRO A 77 2.71 -0.25 7.94
C PRO A 77 4.16 -0.32 8.45
N LYS A 78 4.48 -1.24 9.36
CA LYS A 78 5.86 -1.41 9.85
C LYS A 78 6.79 -1.90 8.75
N THR A 79 6.40 -2.92 7.99
CA THR A 79 7.17 -3.46 6.85
C THR A 79 7.36 -2.41 5.76
N ALA A 80 6.28 -1.68 5.41
CA ALA A 80 6.36 -0.57 4.46
C ALA A 80 7.36 0.51 4.92
N GLY A 81 7.30 0.89 6.20
CA GLY A 81 8.21 1.89 6.76
C GLY A 81 9.66 1.44 6.81
N ASP A 82 9.92 0.18 7.18
CA ASP A 82 11.26 -0.38 7.21
C ASP A 82 11.89 -0.46 5.81
N PHE A 83 11.10 -0.87 4.81
CA PHE A 83 11.51 -0.88 3.41
C PHE A 83 11.86 0.54 2.92
N LEU A 84 10.98 1.52 3.15
CA LEU A 84 11.20 2.91 2.74
C LEU A 84 12.43 3.51 3.44
N LYS A 85 12.66 3.15 4.70
CA LYS A 85 13.86 3.53 5.44
C LYS A 85 15.12 2.90 4.85
N SER A 86 15.04 1.65 4.38
CA SER A 86 16.16 0.96 3.72
C SER A 86 16.56 1.60 2.39
N ILE A 87 15.66 2.30 1.71
CA ILE A 87 15.95 3.07 0.49
C ILE A 87 16.17 4.56 0.76
N GLU A 88 16.46 4.92 2.02
CA GLU A 88 16.82 6.28 2.46
C GLU A 88 15.75 7.35 2.17
N VAL A 89 14.47 6.97 2.23
CA VAL A 89 13.35 7.91 2.13
C VAL A 89 13.26 8.76 3.40
N ASN A 90 12.78 9.99 3.25
CA ASN A 90 12.64 10.93 4.37
C ASN A 90 11.62 10.41 5.40
N ALA A 91 11.92 10.60 6.70
CA ALA A 91 11.05 10.14 7.78
C ALA A 91 9.63 10.70 7.70
N GLU A 92 9.47 11.95 7.27
CA GLU A 92 8.15 12.58 7.07
C GLU A 92 7.33 11.87 5.98
N THR A 93 7.99 11.48 4.89
CA THR A 93 7.35 10.71 3.81
C THR A 93 6.99 9.30 4.28
N ILE A 94 7.90 8.66 5.04
CA ILE A 94 7.66 7.34 5.62
C ILE A 94 6.43 7.37 6.51
N GLU A 95 6.37 8.32 7.46
CA GLU A 95 5.25 8.45 8.39
C GLU A 95 3.93 8.68 7.65
N HIS A 96 3.90 9.56 6.64
CA HIS A 96 2.72 9.75 5.81
C HIS A 96 2.27 8.48 5.10
N VAL A 97 3.20 7.74 4.48
CA VAL A 97 2.86 6.48 3.80
C VAL A 97 2.35 5.43 4.80
N GLN A 98 2.99 5.31 5.96
CA GLN A 98 2.55 4.40 7.03
C GLN A 98 1.14 4.74 7.53
N GLN A 99 0.84 6.02 7.72
CA GLN A 99 -0.50 6.47 8.11
C GLN A 99 -1.52 6.14 7.03
N ILE A 100 -1.24 6.44 5.77
CA ILE A 100 -2.15 6.13 4.66
C ILE A 100 -2.44 4.63 4.64
N ILE A 101 -1.41 3.78 4.68
CA ILE A 101 -1.57 2.31 4.69
C ILE A 101 -2.41 1.87 5.90
N ARG A 102 -2.13 2.40 7.10
CA ARG A 102 -2.87 2.08 8.33
C ARG A 102 -4.36 2.39 8.20
N TYR A 103 -4.71 3.56 7.65
CA TYR A 103 -6.12 3.97 7.48
C TYR A 103 -6.79 3.33 6.26
N MET A 104 -6.03 2.94 5.24
CA MET A 104 -6.53 2.31 4.02
C MET A 104 -6.81 0.81 4.23
N SER A 105 -5.98 0.13 5.04
CA SER A 105 -6.14 -1.30 5.39
C SER A 105 -7.33 -1.57 6.31
N PHE A 106 -7.86 -0.55 7.00
CA PHE A 106 -9.02 -0.66 7.90
C PHE A 106 -10.33 -1.03 7.16
N LYS A 107 -10.31 -1.11 5.83
CA LYS A 107 -11.48 -1.38 4.99
C LYS A 107 -11.55 -2.85 4.57
N SER A 108 -11.72 -3.75 5.52
CA SER A 108 -12.42 -5.04 5.33
C SER A 108 -13.19 -5.51 6.57
N GLY A 109 -13.42 -4.61 7.53
CA GLY A 109 -14.20 -4.84 8.74
C GLY A 109 -15.32 -3.80 8.92
N PHE A 110 -16.05 -3.43 7.87
CA PHE A 110 -17.43 -3.01 8.09
C PHE A 110 -18.27 -4.27 8.11
N ASP A 111 -18.30 -4.84 9.31
CA ASP A 111 -19.32 -5.72 9.86
C ASP A 111 -20.62 -5.61 9.06
N GLU A 112 -20.97 -6.72 8.41
CA GLU A 112 -22.27 -6.95 7.83
C GLU A 112 -23.31 -6.63 8.89
N ALA A 113 -24.02 -5.51 8.73
CA ALA A 113 -25.26 -5.28 9.45
C ALA A 113 -26.17 -6.49 9.16
N GLY A 114 -26.26 -7.40 10.13
CA GLY A 114 -26.89 -8.71 9.99
C GLY A 114 -28.29 -8.59 9.42
N PHE A 115 -28.46 -9.07 8.20
CA PHE A 115 -29.78 -9.33 7.63
C PHE A 115 -30.34 -10.58 8.32
N SER A 116 -31.17 -10.39 9.35
CA SER A 116 -31.99 -11.46 9.91
C SER A 116 -33.39 -11.36 9.31
N SER A 117 -33.71 -12.26 8.38
CA SER A 117 -35.07 -12.51 7.93
C SER A 117 -35.88 -13.06 9.11
N GLY A 118 -36.82 -12.26 9.61
CA GLY A 118 -37.83 -12.71 10.56
C GLY A 118 -38.91 -13.53 9.84
N GLU A 119 -38.62 -14.80 9.57
CA GLU A 119 -39.69 -15.79 9.40
C GLU A 119 -40.00 -16.40 10.77
N MET A 120 -40.99 -15.82 11.45
CA MET A 120 -41.87 -16.54 12.38
C MET A 120 -43.18 -15.78 12.59
#